data_AF-A0A2N7PMQ5-F1
#
_entry.id   AF-A0A2N7PMQ5-F1
#
_cell.length_a   1.000
_cell.length_b   1.000
_cell.length_c   1.000
_cell.angle_alpha   90.00
_cell.angle_beta   90.00
_cell.angle_gamma   90.00
#
_symmetry.space_group_name_H-M   'P 1'
#
loop_
_entity.id
_entity.type
_entity.pdbx_description
1 polymer ?
#
loop_
_entity_poly.entity_id
_entity_poly.type
_entity_poly.pdbx_seq_one_letter_code
_entity_poly.pdbx_strand_id
1 'polypeptide(L)' 'MILEGIDPKLLSKLKEVFQRELVQREKETLEYWMNELIKVYQKNHQTLAEFKADIRKYIDRMRNRLEVIKTKGF' A
#
# COMPACT_ATOMS: atom_id res chain seq x y z
N MET A 1 -11.23 -10.43 22.97
CA MET A 1 -10.39 -11.56 23.37
C MET A 1 -9.17 -11.00 24.08
N ILE A 2 -9.13 -11.04 25.41
CA ILE A 2 -7.88 -10.80 26.14
C ILE A 2 -7.07 -12.08 25.96
N LEU A 3 -5.87 -11.98 25.39
CA LEU A 3 -4.94 -13.10 25.21
C LEU A 3 -4.38 -13.47 26.58
N GLU A 4 -5.16 -14.16 27.40
CA GLU A 4 -4.74 -14.65 28.70
C GLU A 4 -3.61 -15.68 28.52
N GLY A 5 -2.47 -15.44 29.18
CA GLY A 5 -1.30 -16.34 29.17
C GLY A 5 -0.05 -15.81 28.46
N ILE A 6 -0.09 -14.67 27.77
CA ILE A 6 1.10 -14.05 27.17
C ILE A 6 1.75 -13.09 28.18
N ASP A 7 3.07 -13.22 28.39
CA ASP A 7 3.86 -12.27 29.18
C ASP A 7 3.60 -10.83 28.70
N PRO A 8 3.15 -9.90 29.57
CA PRO A 8 2.90 -8.50 29.20
C PRO A 8 4.07 -7.83 28.50
N LYS A 9 5.32 -8.18 28.84
CA LYS A 9 6.52 -7.65 28.16
C LYS A 9 6.62 -8.16 26.73
N LEU A 10 6.36 -9.45 26.52
CA LEU A 10 6.30 -10.05 25.19
C LEU A 10 5.18 -9.44 24.36
N LEU A 11 3.99 -9.24 24.95
CA LEU A 11 2.87 -8.58 24.26
C LEU A 11 3.20 -7.14 23.85
N SER A 12 3.87 -6.38 24.72
CA SER A 12 4.31 -5.02 24.40
C SER A 12 5.29 -5.01 23.21
N LYS A 13 6.28 -5.90 23.24
CA LYS A 13 7.27 -6.02 22.16
C LYS A 13 6.63 -6.44 20.84
N LEU A 14 5.67 -7.37 20.87
CA LEU A 14 4.91 -7.78 19.69
C LEU A 14 4.10 -6.62 19.10
N LYS A 15 3.43 -5.84 19.96
CA LYS A 15 2.71 -4.64 19.53
C LYS A 15 3.64 -3.63 18.88
N GLU A 16 4.81 -3.36 19.46
CA GLU A 16 5.78 -2.45 18.88
C GLU A 16 6.28 -2.90 17.50
N VAL A 17 6.63 -4.18 17.36
CA VAL A 17 7.05 -4.75 16.07
C VAL A 17 5.94 -4.62 15.03
N PHE A 18 4.71 -5.02 15.40
CA PHE A 18 3.56 -4.94 14.50
C PHE A 18 3.28 -3.49 14.07
N GLN A 19 3.33 -2.54 14.99
CA GLN A 19 3.15 -1.12 14.68
C GLN A 19 4.25 -0.61 13.74
N ARG A 20 5.51 -0.99 13.96
CA ARG A 20 6.61 -0.63 13.06
C ARG A 20 6.42 -1.20 11.66
N GLU A 21 6.01 -2.47 11.55
CA GLU A 21 5.75 -3.10 10.25
C GLU A 21 4.56 -2.46 9.52
N LEU A 22 3.50 -2.09 10.25
CA LEU A 22 2.36 -1.37 9.67
C LEU A 22 2.78 0.00 9.12
N VAL A 23 3.50 0.79 9.92
CA VAL A 23 4.03 2.10 9.51
C VAL A 23 4.96 1.96 8.32
N GLN A 24 5.84 0.95 8.32
CA GLN A 24 6.76 0.71 7.21
C GLN A 24 6.01 0.31 5.93
N ARG A 25 5.01 -0.58 6.02
CA ARG A 25 4.18 -0.94 4.86
C ARG A 25 3.38 0.24 4.32
N GLU A 26 2.85 1.08 5.18
CA GLU A 26 2.14 2.29 4.78
C GLU A 26 3.09 3.23 4.04
N LYS A 27 4.28 3.50 4.60
CA LYS A 27 5.32 4.31 3.97
C LYS A 27 5.68 3.78 2.59
N GLU A 28 6.00 2.50 2.46
CA GLU A 28 6.34 1.87 1.17
C GLU A 28 5.20 1.97 0.16
N THR A 29 3.96 1.83 0.61
CA THR A 29 2.77 1.96 -0.23
C THR A 29 2.63 3.39 -0.75
N LEU A 30 2.79 4.39 0.11
CA LEU A 30 2.73 5.80 -0.25
C LEU A 30 3.86 6.18 -1.21
N GLU A 31 5.10 5.81 -0.89
CA GLU A 31 6.27 6.09 -1.74
C GLU A 31 6.11 5.49 -3.13
N TYR A 32 5.65 4.24 -3.20
CA TYR A 32 5.39 3.57 -4.47
C TYR A 32 4.38 4.37 -5.32
N TRP A 33 3.22 4.70 -4.76
CA TRP A 33 2.17 5.39 -5.52
C TRP A 33 2.54 6.81 -5.88
N MET A 34 3.21 7.53 -4.98
CA MET A 34 3.75 8.86 -5.25
C MET A 34 4.72 8.82 -6.44
N ASN A 35 5.66 7.87 -6.46
CA ASN A 35 6.61 7.73 -7.55
C ASN A 35 5.93 7.40 -8.89
N GLU A 36 4.90 6.56 -8.88
CA GLU A 36 4.13 6.28 -10.09
C GLU A 36 3.36 7.52 -10.60
N LEU A 37 2.79 8.32 -9.71
CA LEU A 37 2.15 9.59 -10.08
C LEU A 37 3.15 10.60 -10.62
N ILE A 38 4.34 10.72 -10.02
CA ILE A 38 5.42 11.58 -10.52
C ILE A 38 5.82 11.18 -11.94
N LYS A 39 5.93 9.89 -12.24
CA LYS A 39 6.25 9.41 -13.61
C LYS A 39 5.18 9.82 -14.63
N VAL A 40 3.90 9.79 -14.25
CA VAL A 40 2.83 10.28 -15.14
C VAL A 40 2.94 11.78 -15.31
N TYR A 41 3.13 12.53 -14.21
CA TYR A 41 3.23 13.98 -14.25
C TYR A 41 4.41 14.49 -15.10
N GLN A 42 5.54 13.78 -15.04
CA GLN A 42 6.75 14.12 -15.80
C GLN A 42 6.67 13.74 -17.28
N LYS A 43 5.71 12.89 -17.68
CA LYS A 43 5.51 12.54 -19.09
C LYS A 43 4.89 13.72 -19.81
N ASN A 44 5.47 14.10 -20.95
CA ASN A 44 4.89 15.10 -21.83
C ASN A 44 3.83 14.46 -22.75
N HIS A 45 2.67 14.12 -22.18
CA HIS A 45 1.54 13.56 -22.95
C HIS A 45 1.09 14.57 -24.02
N GLN A 46 0.99 14.10 -25.26
CA GLN A 46 0.60 14.95 -26.39
C GLN A 46 -0.91 15.19 -26.41
N THR A 47 -1.68 14.28 -25.81
CA THR A 47 -3.14 14.38 -25.74
C THR A 47 -3.68 13.98 -24.37
N LEU A 48 -4.88 14.48 -24.05
CA LEU A 48 -5.62 14.07 -22.86
C LEU A 48 -5.93 12.56 -22.87
N ALA A 49 -6.12 11.97 -24.06
CA ALA A 49 -6.38 10.54 -24.21
C ALA A 49 -5.18 9.69 -23.75
N GLU A 50 -3.96 10.09 -24.12
CA GLU A 50 -2.73 9.43 -23.67
C GLU A 50 -2.56 9.50 -22.15
N PHE A 51 -2.79 10.69 -21.56
CA PHE A 51 -2.76 10.87 -20.11
C PHE A 51 -3.78 9.95 -19.41
N LYS A 52 -5.03 9.94 -19.87
CA LYS A 52 -6.09 9.08 -19.32
C LYS A 52 -5.76 7.59 -19.44
N ALA A 53 -5.15 7.17 -20.55
CA ALA A 53 -4.72 5.80 -20.75
C ALA A 53 -3.63 5.38 -19.75
N ASP A 54 -2.67 6.26 -19.48
CA ASP A 54 -1.64 5.99 -18.48
C ASP A 54 -2.19 5.95 -17.05
N ILE A 55 -3.06 6.90 -16.68
CA ILE A 55 -3.75 6.87 -15.37
C ILE A 55 -4.56 5.58 -15.20
N ARG A 56 -5.26 5.11 -16.24
CA ARG A 56 -6.06 3.88 -16.19
C ARG A 56 -5.21 2.66 -15.83
N LYS A 57 -3.98 2.55 -16.35
CA LYS A 57 -3.05 1.45 -15.99
C LYS A 57 -2.78 1.39 -14.48
N TYR A 58 -2.66 2.55 -13.83
CA TYR A 58 -2.44 2.63 -12.38
C TYR A 58 -3.69 2.28 -11.59
N ILE A 59 -4.87 2.77 -12.02
CA ILE A 59 -6.16 2.40 -11.41
C ILE A 59 -6.37 0.89 -11.45
N ASP A 60 -6.13 0.26 -12.60
CA ASP A 60 -6.34 -1.18 -12.76
C ASP A 60 -5.32 -1.97 -11.91
N ARG A 61 -4.07 -1.50 -11.80
CA ARG A 61 -3.08 -2.08 -10.86
C ARG A 61 -3.53 -1.96 -9.40
N MET A 62 -4.07 -0.82 -8.98
CA MET A 62 -4.61 -0.62 -7.63
C MET A 62 -5.76 -1.59 -7.36
N ARG A 63 -6.71 -1.71 -8.29
CA ARG A 63 -7.85 -2.63 -8.20
C ARG A 63 -7.39 -4.07 -8.04
N ASN A 64 -6.43 -4.51 -8.86
CA ASN A 64 -5.88 -5.86 -8.76
C ASN A 64 -5.21 -6.10 -7.41
N ARG A 65 -4.44 -5.15 -6.90
CA ARG A 65 -3.81 -5.26 -5.57
C ARG A 65 -4.85 -5.34 -4.45
N LEU A 66 -5.90 -4.52 -4.51
CA LEU A 66 -7.01 -4.58 -3.56
C LEU A 66 -7.71 -5.93 -3.62
N GLU A 67 -7.96 -6.46 -4.81
CA GLU A 67 -8.61 -7.75 -4.98
C GLU A 67 -7.76 -8.90 -4.41
N VAL A 68 -6.45 -8.88 -4.67
CA VAL A 68 -5.51 -9.85 -4.09
C VAL A 68 -5.50 -9.76 -2.56
N ILE A 69 -5.52 -8.57 -1.98
CA ILE A 69 -5.57 -8.40 -0.52
C ILE A 69 -6.88 -8.93 0.06
N LYS A 70 -8.02 -8.70 -0.61
CA LYS A 70 -9.33 -9.22 -0.19
C LYS A 70 -9.42 -10.74 -0.28
N THR A 71 -8.89 -11.32 -1.36
CA THR A 71 -9.03 -12.75 -1.67
C THR A 71 -7.97 -13.63 -1.01
N LYS A 72 -6.76 -13.11 -0.80
CA LYS A 72 -5.68 -13.79 -0.07
C LYS A 72 -5.59 -13.34 1.39
N GLY A 73 -6.59 -12.61 1.87
CA GLY A 73 -6.59 -12.02 3.21
C GLY A 73 -6.43 -13.07 4.30
N PHE A 74 -5.77 -12.66 5.38
CA PHE A 74 -6.10 -13.16 6.72
C PHE A 74 -7.59 -12.95 7.00
#